data_AF-A0A8J7HZZ3-F1
#
_entry.id   AF-A0A8J7HZZ3-F1
#
_cell.length_a   1.000
_cell.length_b   1.000
_cell.length_c   1.000
_cell.angle_alpha   90.00
_cell.angle_beta   90.00
_cell.angle_gamma   90.00
#
_symmetry.space_group_name_H-M   'P 1'
#
loop_
_entity.id
_entity.type
_entity.pdbx_description
1 polymer ?
#
loop_
_entity_poly.entity_id
_entity_poly.type
_entity_poly.pdbx_seq_one_letter_code
_entity_poly.pdbx_strand_id
1 'polypeptide(L)'
;MATIILRPEKSFPPRNGPVCFDTLTLRPGSNLNVSDEATEQLRSHPDFPQYERWGAIEIISPKAEINPNAPQPSELSTMNVDEAEKVIENCPDIAKLETWLASESRVTVRRAINRRITAIKGGNE
;
A
#
# COMPACT_ATOMS: atom_id res chain seq x y z
N MET A 1 -11.31 2.26 5.15
CA MET A 1 -11.24 3.25 6.26
C MET A 1 -9.81 3.27 6.78
N ALA A 2 -9.20 4.45 6.88
CA ALA A 2 -7.82 4.64 7.33
C ALA A 2 -7.74 5.42 8.65
N THR A 3 -6.61 5.32 9.32
CA THR A 3 -6.21 6.19 10.43
C THR A 3 -5.20 7.21 9.93
N ILE A 4 -5.42 8.50 10.18
CA ILE A 4 -4.51 9.57 9.76
C ILE A 4 -3.93 10.25 11.00
N ILE A 5 -2.62 10.19 11.17
CA ILE A 5 -1.91 10.85 12.25
C ILE A 5 -1.43 12.21 11.75
N LEU A 6 -1.86 13.29 12.41
CA LEU A 6 -1.36 14.64 12.21
C LEU A 6 -0.43 15.05 13.35
N ARG A 7 0.79 15.44 13.01
CA ARG A 7 1.85 15.96 13.89
C ARG A 7 2.17 17.40 13.46
N PRO A 8 1.32 18.38 13.81
CA PRO A 8 1.45 19.74 13.31
C PRO A 8 2.76 20.42 13.78
N GLU A 9 3.35 19.95 14.86
CA GLU A 9 4.65 20.40 15.38
C GLU A 9 5.81 20.10 14.43
N LYS A 10 5.65 19.12 13.54
CA LYS A 10 6.63 18.77 12.51
C LYS A 10 6.46 19.57 11.22
N SER A 11 5.35 20.29 11.05
CA SER A 11 5.15 21.13 9.86
C SER A 11 6.07 22.37 9.87
N PHE A 12 6.27 23.00 8.72
CA PHE A 12 7.05 24.23 8.62
C PHE A 12 6.24 25.36 7.97
N PRO A 13 5.93 26.45 8.70
CA PRO A 13 6.25 26.71 10.11
C PRO A 13 5.51 25.76 11.07
N PRO A 14 6.05 25.49 12.28
CA PRO A 14 5.39 24.65 13.26
C PRO A 14 4.00 25.18 13.64
N ARG A 15 3.03 24.28 13.69
CA ARG A 15 1.63 24.59 14.06
C ARG A 15 1.22 23.76 15.27
N ASN A 16 0.26 24.25 16.04
CA ASN A 16 -0.29 23.54 17.21
C ASN A 16 -1.79 23.23 17.07
N GLY A 17 -2.38 23.49 15.90
CA GLY A 17 -3.82 23.44 15.67
C GLY A 17 -4.25 22.44 14.60
N PRO A 18 -5.57 22.30 14.39
CA PRO A 18 -6.09 21.52 13.28
C PRO A 18 -5.63 22.10 11.94
N VAL A 19 -5.50 21.22 10.95
CA VAL A 19 -5.14 21.58 9.58
C VAL A 19 -6.27 21.18 8.66
N CYS A 20 -6.71 22.11 7.82
CA CYS A 20 -7.77 21.88 6.84
C CYS A 20 -7.16 21.62 5.46
N PHE A 21 -7.59 20.54 4.84
CA PHE A 21 -7.30 20.14 3.46
C PHE A 21 -8.64 20.14 2.72
N ASP A 22 -9.01 21.31 2.19
CA ASP A 22 -10.34 21.59 1.62
C ASP A 22 -11.50 21.19 2.56
N THR A 23 -12.13 20.04 2.30
CA THR A 23 -13.27 19.50 3.05
C THR A 23 -12.85 18.67 4.26
N LEU A 24 -11.59 18.23 4.33
CA LEU A 24 -11.06 17.38 5.38
C LEU A 24 -10.32 18.20 6.44
N THR A 25 -10.84 18.23 7.66
CA THR A 25 -10.14 18.83 8.80
C THR A 25 -9.48 17.77 9.65
N LEU A 26 -8.15 17.77 9.70
CA LEU A 26 -7.37 16.89 10.56
C LEU A 26 -7.07 17.56 11.89
N ARG A 27 -7.35 16.86 12.99
CA ARG A 27 -6.98 17.30 14.34
C ARG A 27 -5.60 16.77 14.71
N PRO A 28 -4.81 17.49 15.53
CA PRO A 28 -3.54 16.98 16.03
C PRO A 28 -3.73 15.63 16.73
N GLY A 29 -2.84 14.68 16.46
CA GLY A 29 -2.95 13.29 16.89
C GLY A 29 -3.63 12.39 15.85
N SER A 30 -4.28 11.33 16.32
CA SER A 30 -4.87 10.29 15.46
C SER A 30 -6.32 10.63 15.08
N ASN A 31 -6.58 10.73 13.77
CA ASN A 31 -7.91 10.85 13.18
C ASN A 31 -8.32 9.45 12.72
N LEU A 32 -9.21 8.81 13.47
CA LEU A 32 -9.66 7.44 13.21
C LEU A 32 -10.83 7.42 12.22
N ASN A 33 -11.05 6.28 11.58
CA ASN A 33 -12.19 6.01 10.69
C ASN A 33 -12.35 7.02 9.55
N VAL A 34 -11.25 7.54 9.03
CA VAL A 34 -11.29 8.42 7.85
C VAL A 34 -11.69 7.56 6.65
N SER A 35 -12.65 8.02 5.86
CA SER A 35 -13.10 7.30 4.67
C SER A 35 -11.98 7.20 3.64
N ASP A 36 -12.04 6.17 2.80
CA ASP A 36 -11.02 5.98 1.76
C ASP A 36 -11.07 7.12 0.74
N GLU A 37 -12.28 7.60 0.40
CA GLU A 37 -12.48 8.81 -0.42
C GLU A 37 -11.81 10.06 0.18
N ALA A 38 -12.00 10.32 1.48
CA ALA A 38 -11.35 11.46 2.13
C ALA A 38 -9.82 11.31 2.19
N THR A 39 -9.34 10.06 2.28
CA THR A 39 -7.91 9.75 2.27
C THR A 39 -7.31 9.98 0.89
N GLU A 40 -8.02 9.61 -0.18
CA GLU A 40 -7.63 9.89 -1.57
C GLU A 40 -7.65 11.39 -1.88
N GLN A 41 -8.66 12.11 -1.40
CA GLN A 41 -8.73 13.58 -1.50
C GLN A 41 -7.53 14.23 -0.80
N LEU A 42 -7.20 13.78 0.42
CA LEU A 42 -6.03 14.25 1.14
C LEU A 42 -4.74 14.01 0.34
N ARG A 43 -4.54 12.80 -0.20
CA ARG A 43 -3.36 12.48 -1.03
C ARG A 43 -3.26 13.32 -2.29
N SER A 44 -4.40 13.74 -2.83
CA SER A 44 -4.48 14.57 -4.04
C SER A 44 -4.30 16.06 -3.75
N HIS A 45 -4.33 16.48 -2.49
CA HIS A 45 -4.21 17.89 -2.12
C HIS A 45 -2.78 18.41 -2.36
N PRO A 46 -2.58 19.61 -2.93
CA PRO A 46 -1.26 20.12 -3.30
C PRO A 46 -0.27 20.25 -2.12
N ASP A 47 -0.78 20.52 -0.92
CA ASP A 47 0.06 20.62 0.29
C ASP A 47 0.45 19.27 0.89
N PHE A 48 -0.28 18.19 0.59
CA PHE A 48 -0.05 16.89 1.23
C PHE A 48 1.37 16.35 1.07
N PRO A 49 2.00 16.36 -0.13
CA PRO A 49 3.38 15.88 -0.29
C PRO A 49 4.38 16.60 0.62
N GLN A 50 4.15 17.90 0.89
CA GLN A 50 5.00 18.68 1.77
C GLN A 50 4.83 18.26 3.23
N TYR A 51 3.58 18.05 3.67
CA TYR A 51 3.27 17.55 5.00
C TYR A 51 3.76 16.12 5.25
N GLU A 52 3.65 15.25 4.25
CA GLU A 52 4.21 13.89 4.27
C GLU A 52 5.74 13.95 4.38
N ARG A 53 6.40 14.80 3.58
CA ARG A 53 7.86 14.99 3.62
C ARG A 53 8.37 15.48 4.97
N TRP A 54 7.62 16.35 5.64
CA TRP A 54 7.94 16.80 7.00
C TRP A 54 7.66 15.74 8.08
N GLY A 55 6.96 14.66 7.74
CA GLY A 55 6.44 13.68 8.70
C GLY A 55 5.34 14.26 9.58
N ALA A 56 4.73 15.38 9.13
CA ALA A 56 3.62 16.04 9.79
C ALA A 56 2.29 15.30 9.53
N ILE A 57 2.19 14.51 8.47
CA ILE A 57 1.06 13.61 8.23
C ILE A 57 1.56 12.20 7.95
N GLU A 58 0.87 11.22 8.54
CA GLU A 58 1.10 9.80 8.31
C GLU A 58 -0.25 9.09 8.16
N ILE A 59 -0.47 8.41 7.04
CA ILE A 59 -1.70 7.66 6.77
C ILE A 59 -1.42 6.19 7.06
N ILE A 60 -2.04 5.69 8.12
CA ILE A 60 -2.07 4.27 8.50
C ILE A 60 -3.39 3.71 7.99
N SER A 61 -3.40 3.27 6.73
CA SER A 61 -4.47 2.42 6.24
C SER A 61 -4.28 1.01 6.82
N PRO A 62 -5.34 0.34 7.30
CA PRO A 62 -5.26 -1.11 7.45
C PRO A 62 -4.84 -1.64 6.08
N LYS A 63 -3.72 -2.37 6.03
CA LYS A 63 -3.34 -3.12 4.83
C LYS A 63 -4.60 -3.82 4.38
N ALA A 64 -5.00 -3.63 3.12
CA ALA A 64 -6.11 -4.40 2.55
C ALA A 64 -5.90 -5.85 3.00
N GLU A 65 -6.88 -6.41 3.71
CA GLU A 65 -6.89 -7.84 3.98
C GLU A 65 -6.96 -8.49 2.61
N ILE A 66 -5.79 -8.84 2.06
CA ILE A 66 -5.73 -9.48 0.77
C ILE A 66 -6.27 -10.87 1.01
N ASN A 67 -7.51 -11.09 0.56
CA ASN A 67 -8.22 -12.34 0.74
C ASN A 67 -7.34 -13.47 0.18
N PRO A 68 -6.76 -14.34 1.03
CA PRO A 68 -5.91 -15.43 0.58
C PRO A 68 -6.68 -16.47 -0.25
N ASN A 69 -8.02 -16.40 -0.23
CA ASN A 69 -8.93 -17.23 -1.00
C ASN A 69 -9.45 -16.55 -2.27
N ALA A 70 -8.96 -15.35 -2.64
CA ALA A 70 -9.29 -14.76 -3.92
C ALA A 70 -8.83 -15.70 -5.05
N PRO A 71 -9.66 -15.94 -6.09
CA PRO A 71 -9.29 -16.82 -7.19
C PRO A 71 -8.03 -16.29 -7.85
N GLN A 72 -6.95 -17.05 -7.71
CA GLN A 72 -5.66 -16.71 -8.30
C GLN A 72 -5.73 -16.89 -9.82
N PRO A 73 -5.19 -15.95 -10.60
CA PRO A 73 -5.24 -16.03 -12.06
C PRO A 73 -4.52 -17.29 -12.57
N SER A 74 -5.01 -17.85 -13.68
CA SER A 74 -4.33 -18.97 -14.34
C SER A 74 -2.97 -18.54 -14.90
N GLU A 75 -2.89 -17.33 -15.44
CA GLU A 75 -1.69 -16.76 -16.03
C GLU A 75 -1.50 -15.31 -15.57
N LEU A 76 -0.25 -14.92 -15.32
CA LEU A 76 0.10 -13.54 -14.96
C LEU A 76 0.31 -12.66 -16.21
N SER A 77 0.49 -13.27 -17.38
CA SER A 77 0.76 -12.61 -18.68
C SER A 77 -0.29 -11.58 -19.09
N THR A 78 -1.53 -11.72 -18.62
CA THR A 78 -2.68 -10.88 -18.96
C THR A 78 -2.79 -9.58 -18.15
N MET A 79 -2.03 -9.44 -17.07
CA MET A 79 -2.04 -8.28 -16.18
C MET A 79 -0.77 -7.44 -16.30
N ASN A 80 -0.82 -6.18 -15.85
CA ASN A 80 0.37 -5.33 -15.82
C ASN A 80 1.38 -5.81 -14.75
N VAL A 81 2.59 -5.26 -14.78
CA VAL A 81 3.66 -5.73 -13.88
C VAL A 81 3.33 -5.45 -12.42
N ASP A 82 2.80 -4.27 -12.09
CA ASP A 82 2.45 -3.89 -10.72
C ASP A 82 1.33 -4.77 -10.13
N GLU A 83 0.32 -5.12 -10.95
CA GLU A 83 -0.75 -6.06 -10.58
C GLU A 83 -0.21 -7.48 -10.40
N ALA A 84 0.66 -7.94 -11.30
CA ALA A 84 1.29 -9.25 -11.20
C ALA A 84 2.12 -9.35 -9.92
N GLU A 85 2.90 -8.33 -9.58
CA GLU A 85 3.71 -8.32 -8.34
C GLU A 85 2.82 -8.42 -7.10
N LYS A 86 1.70 -7.69 -7.04
CA LYS A 86 0.73 -7.83 -5.95
C LYS A 86 0.15 -9.24 -5.87
N VAL A 87 -0.26 -9.83 -6.98
CA VAL A 87 -0.80 -11.21 -6.98
C VAL A 87 0.25 -12.21 -6.47
N ILE A 88 1.51 -12.06 -6.92
CA ILE A 88 2.63 -12.91 -6.50
C ILE A 88 2.88 -12.78 -5.00
N GLU A 89 2.99 -11.56 -4.48
CA GLU A 89 3.25 -11.31 -3.05
C GLU A 89 2.21 -11.96 -2.14
N ASN A 90 0.98 -12.09 -2.63
CA ASN A 90 -0.14 -12.65 -1.87
C ASN A 90 -0.40 -14.12 -2.14
N CYS A 91 0.37 -14.78 -3.02
CA CYS A 91 0.24 -16.20 -3.27
C CYS A 91 1.04 -16.99 -2.21
N PRO A 92 0.39 -17.82 -1.37
CA PRO A 92 1.07 -18.70 -0.42
C PRO A 92 1.45 -20.05 -1.04
N ASP A 93 0.90 -20.39 -2.21
CA ASP A 93 1.09 -21.69 -2.85
C ASP A 93 2.35 -21.70 -3.73
N ILE A 94 3.38 -22.39 -3.26
CA ILE A 94 4.64 -22.58 -3.99
C ILE A 94 4.42 -23.29 -5.34
N ALA A 95 3.54 -24.28 -5.42
CA ALA A 95 3.32 -25.03 -6.67
C ALA A 95 2.69 -24.13 -7.74
N LYS A 96 1.79 -23.22 -7.31
CA LYS A 96 1.21 -22.19 -8.18
C LYS A 96 2.27 -21.18 -8.65
N LEU A 97 3.12 -20.71 -7.75
CA LEU A 97 4.24 -19.83 -8.08
C LEU A 97 5.21 -20.47 -9.08
N GLU A 98 5.54 -21.75 -8.91
CA GLU A 98 6.40 -22.51 -9.84
C GLU A 98 5.72 -22.69 -11.21
N THR A 99 4.40 -22.90 -11.25
CA THR A 99 3.61 -22.95 -12.49
C THR A 99 3.67 -21.62 -13.24
N TRP A 100 3.49 -20.49 -12.55
CA TRP A 100 3.62 -19.17 -13.18
C TRP A 100 5.05 -18.87 -13.62
N LEU A 101 6.06 -19.33 -12.87
CA LEU A 101 7.46 -19.15 -13.24
C LEU A 101 7.80 -19.85 -14.57
N ALA A 102 7.15 -21.00 -14.84
CA ALA A 102 7.34 -21.75 -16.07
C ALA A 102 6.70 -21.06 -17.29
N SER A 103 5.54 -20.41 -17.13
CA SER A 103 4.81 -19.76 -18.23
C SER A 103 5.15 -18.28 -18.42
N GLU A 104 5.67 -17.59 -17.40
CA GLU A 104 5.96 -16.17 -17.46
C GLU A 104 7.26 -15.86 -18.20
N SER A 105 7.23 -14.89 -19.13
CA SER A 105 8.38 -14.46 -19.92
C SER A 105 9.03 -13.16 -19.40
N ARG A 106 8.27 -12.31 -18.72
CA ARG A 106 8.73 -11.01 -18.24
C ARG A 106 9.71 -11.15 -17.09
N VAL A 107 10.94 -10.70 -17.28
CA VAL A 107 12.04 -10.84 -16.31
C VAL A 107 11.70 -10.25 -14.94
N THR A 108 11.05 -9.09 -14.90
CA THR A 108 10.64 -8.42 -13.64
C THR A 108 9.67 -9.30 -12.83
N VAL A 109 8.64 -9.83 -13.49
CA VAL A 109 7.63 -10.70 -12.86
C VAL A 109 8.28 -12.02 -12.41
N ARG A 110 9.13 -12.64 -13.24
CA ARG A 110 9.89 -13.85 -12.85
C ARG A 110 10.78 -13.61 -11.63
N ARG A 111 11.39 -12.43 -11.49
CA ARG A 111 12.18 -12.06 -10.30
C ARG A 111 11.29 -11.93 -9.07
N ALA A 112 10.11 -11.30 -9.19
CA ALA A 112 9.14 -11.22 -8.12
C ALA A 112 8.67 -12.60 -7.64
N ILE A 113 8.37 -13.51 -8.57
CA ILE A 113 7.99 -14.91 -8.24
C ILE A 113 9.10 -15.59 -7.44
N ASN A 114 10.36 -15.52 -7.92
CA ASN A 114 11.49 -16.14 -7.22
C ASN A 114 11.68 -15.56 -5.81
N ARG A 115 11.57 -14.23 -5.65
CA ARG A 115 11.64 -13.59 -4.32
C ARG A 115 10.57 -14.16 -3.38
N ARG A 116 9.34 -14.31 -3.84
CA ARG A 116 8.25 -14.86 -3.03
C ARG A 116 8.47 -16.33 -2.68
N ILE A 117 8.88 -17.16 -3.63
CA ILE A 117 9.21 -18.57 -3.37
C ILE A 117 10.30 -18.68 -2.29
N THR A 118 11.35 -17.85 -2.38
CA THR A 118 12.42 -17.81 -1.37
C THR A 118 11.91 -17.34 -0.02
N ALA A 119 11.02 -16.33 0.04
CA ALA A 119 10.45 -15.85 1.29
C ALA A 119 9.65 -16.95 2.02
N ILE A 120 8.80 -17.67 1.29
CA ILE A 120 8.00 -18.78 1.84
C ILE A 120 8.90 -19.95 2.27
N LYS A 121 9.84 -20.38 1.42
CA LYS A 121 10.77 -21.49 1.73
C LYS A 121 11.74 -21.13 2.87
N GLY A 122 12.06 -19.85 3.03
CA GLY A 122 13.00 -19.33 4.03
C GLY A 122 12.39 -19.06 5.41
N GLY A 123 11.07 -19.22 5.59
CA GLY A 123 10.38 -19.00 6.87
C GLY A 123 10.35 -17.54 7.32
N ASN A 124 10.51 -16.59 6.40
CA ASN A 124 10.38 -15.14 6.68
C ASN A 124 8.94 -14.71 6.32
N GLU A 125 7.98 -15.10 7.16
CA GLU A 125 6.61 -14.54 7.18
C GLU A 125 6.30 -13.90 8.53
#